data_AF-A0A3A0BTA6-F1
#
_entry.id   AF-A0A3A0BTA6-F1
#
_cell.length_a   1.000
_cell.length_b   1.000
_cell.length_c   1.000
_cell.angle_alpha   90.00
_cell.angle_beta   90.00
_cell.angle_gamma   90.00
#
_symmetry.space_group_name_H-M   'P 1'
#
loop_
_entity.id
_entity.type
_entity.pdbx_description
1 polymer ?
#
loop_
_entity_poly.entity_id
_entity_poly.type
_entity_poly.pdbx_seq_one_letter_code
_entity_poly.pdbx_strand_id
1 'polypeptide(L)'
;RRATATAQELTRDEYRAGARRLEETVRTYRPKLICFLGIGAYRAGFDRPKAQFGPQEETIEGTPVWVLPNPSGLNAHFTLDDFGRLLAEVREAAEQV
;
A
#
# COMPACT_ATOMS: atom_id res chain seq x y z
N ARG A 1 14.76 8.19 -10.01
CA ARG A 1 13.28 8.05 -10.02
C ARG A 1 12.83 8.33 -11.45
N ARG A 2 12.11 7.40 -12.09
CA ARG A 2 11.51 7.59 -13.44
C ARG A 2 9.99 7.58 -13.27
N ALA A 3 9.27 8.48 -13.94
CA ALA A 3 7.82 8.43 -13.99
C ALA A 3 7.37 7.36 -15.00
N THR A 4 6.34 6.59 -14.66
CA THR A 4 5.67 5.65 -15.57
C THR A 4 4.22 6.06 -15.75
N ALA A 5 3.66 5.82 -16.94
CA ALA A 5 2.25 6.12 -17.19
C ALA A 5 1.34 5.10 -16.49
N THR A 6 1.82 3.85 -16.36
CA THR A 6 1.10 2.76 -15.70
C THR A 6 1.98 2.00 -14.70
N ALA A 7 1.33 1.30 -13.77
CA ALA A 7 2.02 0.41 -12.83
C ALA A 7 2.61 -0.84 -13.52
N GLN A 8 2.09 -1.21 -14.71
CA GLN A 8 2.54 -2.38 -15.47
C GLN A 8 3.94 -2.19 -16.08
N GLU A 9 4.39 -0.94 -16.23
CA GLU A 9 5.73 -0.60 -16.72
C GLU A 9 6.83 -0.76 -15.67
N LEU A 10 6.48 -1.06 -14.41
CA LEU A 10 7.43 -1.20 -13.33
C LEU A 10 7.92 -2.65 -13.24
N THR A 11 9.23 -2.82 -13.24
CA THR A 11 9.88 -4.11 -12.97
C THR A 11 9.82 -4.45 -11.48
N ARG A 12 9.97 -5.74 -11.14
CA ARG A 12 10.05 -6.19 -9.74
C ARG A 12 11.21 -5.53 -8.99
N ASP A 13 12.33 -5.30 -9.66
CA ASP A 13 13.50 -4.66 -9.03
C ASP A 13 13.27 -3.17 -8.78
N GLU A 14 12.53 -2.48 -9.65
CA GLU A 14 12.05 -1.11 -9.39
C GLU A 14 11.12 -1.07 -8.18
N TYR A 15 10.22 -2.04 -8.02
CA TYR A 15 9.38 -2.16 -6.82
C TYR A 15 10.19 -2.38 -5.55
N ARG A 16 11.17 -3.29 -5.57
CA ARG A 16 12.06 -3.54 -4.42
C ARG A 16 12.91 -2.32 -4.07
N ALA A 17 13.39 -1.59 -5.08
CA ALA A 17 14.11 -0.35 -4.85
C ALA A 17 13.17 0.75 -4.30
N GLY A 18 11.90 0.76 -4.67
CA GLY A 18 10.88 1.61 -4.07
C GLY A 18 10.62 1.26 -2.60
N ALA A 19 10.49 -0.03 -2.28
CA ALA A 19 10.28 -0.52 -0.93
C ALA A 19 11.39 -0.08 0.04
N ARG A 20 12.67 -0.22 -0.36
CA ARG A 20 13.80 0.26 0.46
C ARG A 20 13.75 1.76 0.77
N ARG A 21 13.36 2.58 -0.21
CA ARG A 21 13.19 4.03 0.01
C ARG A 21 12.00 4.34 0.92
N LEU A 22 10.94 3.53 0.83
CA LEU A 22 9.80 3.66 1.72
C LEU A 22 10.19 3.29 3.16
N GLU A 23 10.96 2.23 3.38
CA GLU A 23 11.50 1.87 4.70
C GLU A 23 12.32 3.03 5.30
N GLU A 24 13.23 3.64 4.52
CA GLU A 24 13.98 4.82 4.95
C GLU A 24 13.04 5.98 5.35
N THR A 25 12.01 6.23 4.55
CA THR A 25 11.02 7.28 4.80
C THR A 25 10.23 7.02 6.09
N VAL A 26 9.75 5.79 6.28
CA VAL A 26 8.98 5.38 7.46
C VAL A 26 9.86 5.48 8.71
N ARG A 27 11.12 5.06 8.65
CA ARG A 27 12.06 5.20 9.75
C ARG A 27 12.25 6.66 10.17
N THR A 28 12.29 7.59 9.22
CA THR A 28 12.40 9.03 9.49
C THR A 28 11.12 9.61 10.10
N TYR A 29 9.97 9.36 9.48
CA TYR A 29 8.72 10.03 9.83
C TYR A 29 7.87 9.31 10.89
N ARG A 30 8.11 8.01 11.11
CA ARG A 30 7.38 7.14 12.04
C ARG A 30 5.86 7.34 11.98
N PRO A 31 5.23 7.16 10.80
CA PRO A 31 3.79 7.26 10.69
C PRO A 31 3.10 6.22 11.58
N LYS A 32 1.87 6.53 12.00
CA LYS A 32 1.02 5.59 12.72
C LYS A 32 0.53 4.43 11.87
N LEU A 33 0.40 4.65 10.56
CA LEU A 33 -0.16 3.70 9.61
C LEU A 33 0.41 3.94 8.21
N ILE A 34 0.62 2.86 7.44
CA ILE A 34 0.98 2.91 6.02
C ILE A 34 -0.16 2.30 5.20
N CYS A 35 -0.67 3.06 4.22
CA CYS A 35 -1.70 2.57 3.30
C CYS A 35 -1.14 2.44 1.88
N PHE A 36 -1.03 1.21 1.37
CA PHE A 36 -0.69 0.94 -0.03
C PHE A 36 -1.93 1.01 -0.90
N LEU A 37 -1.98 1.95 -1.84
CA LEU A 37 -3.05 2.05 -2.83
C LEU A 37 -2.72 1.19 -4.05
N GLY A 38 -3.09 -0.08 -4.00
CA GLY A 38 -2.85 -1.08 -5.04
C GLY A 38 -2.02 -2.26 -4.56
N ILE A 39 -2.64 -3.43 -4.58
CA ILE A 39 -2.05 -4.68 -4.06
C ILE A 39 -0.79 -5.13 -4.81
N GLY A 40 -0.72 -4.90 -6.12
CA GLY A 40 0.41 -5.33 -6.94
C GLY A 40 1.75 -4.73 -6.49
N ALA A 41 1.76 -3.44 -6.14
CA ALA A 41 2.96 -2.75 -5.67
C ALA A 41 3.46 -3.32 -4.34
N TYR A 42 2.53 -3.58 -3.41
CA TYR A 42 2.86 -4.20 -2.13
C TYR A 42 3.40 -5.61 -2.32
N ARG A 43 2.69 -6.46 -3.07
CA ARG A 43 3.11 -7.85 -3.35
C ARG A 43 4.50 -7.91 -4.00
N ALA A 44 4.77 -7.04 -4.97
CA ALA A 44 6.03 -7.02 -5.71
C ALA A 44 7.18 -6.40 -4.91
N GLY A 45 6.93 -5.33 -4.15
CA GLY A 45 7.94 -4.62 -3.38
C GLY A 45 8.40 -5.36 -2.13
N PHE A 46 7.48 -6.06 -1.46
CA PHE A 46 7.71 -6.73 -0.17
C PHE A 46 7.73 -8.26 -0.25
N ASP A 47 7.69 -8.82 -1.47
CA ASP A 47 7.68 -10.27 -1.72
C ASP A 47 6.55 -10.98 -0.96
N ARG A 48 5.32 -10.47 -1.15
CA ARG A 48 4.09 -10.96 -0.49
C ARG A 48 3.07 -11.43 -1.52
N PRO A 49 3.33 -12.48 -2.30
CA PRO A 49 2.47 -12.86 -3.45
C PRO A 49 1.02 -13.17 -3.07
N LYS A 50 0.75 -13.53 -1.81
CA LYS A 50 -0.57 -13.92 -1.30
C LYS A 50 -1.28 -12.85 -0.45
N ALA A 51 -0.67 -11.67 -0.27
CA ALA A 51 -1.29 -10.57 0.48
C ALA A 51 -2.71 -10.28 -0.02
N GLN A 52 -3.62 -9.92 0.87
CA GLN A 52 -5.00 -9.54 0.54
C GLN A 52 -5.22 -8.05 0.84
N PHE A 53 -6.38 -7.51 0.45
CA PHE A 53 -6.77 -6.18 0.89
C PHE A 53 -7.08 -6.15 2.39
N GLY A 54 -6.92 -5.00 3.03
CA GLY A 54 -7.10 -4.78 4.46
C GLY A 54 -5.80 -4.77 5.25
N PRO A 55 -5.86 -4.99 6.58
CA PRO A 55 -4.69 -5.02 7.45
C PRO A 55 -3.76 -6.18 7.09
N GLN A 56 -2.45 -5.95 7.19
CA GLN A 56 -1.43 -6.98 7.03
C GLN A 56 -0.84 -7.37 8.39
N GLU A 57 -0.37 -8.61 8.51
CA GLU A 57 0.32 -9.09 9.71
C GLU A 57 1.69 -8.42 9.87
N GLU A 58 2.35 -8.12 8.77
CA GLU A 58 3.66 -7.49 8.78
C GLU A 58 3.60 -5.97 8.95
N THR A 59 4.59 -5.47 9.68
CA THR A 59 4.87 -4.04 9.80
C THR A 59 6.04 -3.64 8.90
N ILE A 60 6.12 -2.36 8.57
CA ILE A 60 7.30 -1.75 7.95
C ILE A 60 7.91 -0.82 8.98
N GLU A 61 9.14 -1.12 9.43
CA GLU A 61 9.83 -0.35 10.47
C GLU A 61 8.97 -0.18 11.75
N GLY A 62 8.18 -1.20 12.09
CA GLY A 62 7.26 -1.18 13.25
C GLY A 62 5.93 -0.47 13.00
N THR A 63 5.74 0.18 11.85
CA THR A 63 4.45 0.79 11.47
C THR A 63 3.50 -0.26 10.85
N PRO A 64 2.25 -0.37 11.34
CA PRO A 64 1.22 -1.23 10.74
C PRO A 64 0.93 -0.89 9.28
N VAL A 65 0.62 -1.94 8.49
CA VAL A 65 0.39 -1.82 7.05
C VAL A 65 -1.04 -2.18 6.69
N TRP A 66 -1.65 -1.36 5.83
CA TRP A 66 -2.92 -1.60 5.18
C TRP A 66 -2.76 -1.61 3.66
N VAL A 67 -3.43 -2.53 3.00
CA VAL A 67 -3.45 -2.62 1.54
C VAL A 67 -4.85 -2.33 1.04
N LEU A 68 -4.98 -1.31 0.21
CA LEU A 68 -6.22 -0.82 -0.35
C LEU A 68 -6.25 -1.05 -1.86
N PRO A 69 -7.43 -1.10 -2.49
CA PRO A 69 -7.54 -1.00 -3.94
C PRO A 69 -6.94 0.30 -4.45
N ASN A 70 -6.46 0.28 -5.71
CA ASN A 70 -6.00 1.49 -6.37
C ASN A 70 -7.24 2.34 -6.74
N PRO A 71 -7.30 3.63 -6.36
CA PRO A 71 -8.43 4.53 -6.66
C PRO A 71 -8.53 4.96 -8.12
N SER A 72 -7.59 4.54 -8.99
CA SER A 72 -7.68 4.79 -10.43
C SER A 72 -8.99 4.24 -11.01
N GLY A 73 -9.65 5.02 -11.86
CA GLY A 73 -10.90 4.62 -12.55
C GLY A 73 -10.78 3.41 -13.48
N LEU A 74 -9.56 2.92 -13.73
CA LEU A 74 -9.32 1.63 -14.41
C LEU A 74 -9.68 0.43 -13.52
N ASN A 75 -9.86 0.64 -12.22
CA ASN A 75 -10.17 -0.41 -11.25
C ASN A 75 -11.69 -0.60 -11.13
N ALA A 76 -12.32 -1.14 -12.18
CA ALA A 76 -13.77 -1.25 -12.34
C ALA A 76 -14.49 -2.16 -11.32
N HIS A 77 -13.75 -2.84 -10.44
CA HIS A 77 -14.30 -3.76 -9.44
C HIS A 77 -14.63 -3.11 -8.10
N PHE A 78 -14.24 -1.85 -7.86
CA PHE A 78 -14.50 -1.15 -6.61
C PHE A 78 -15.41 0.04 -6.83
N THR A 79 -16.52 0.06 -6.09
CA THR A 79 -17.46 1.19 -6.10
C THR A 79 -17.00 2.30 -5.16
N LEU A 80 -17.57 3.50 -5.30
CA LEU A 80 -17.31 4.60 -4.35
C LEU A 80 -17.68 4.21 -2.92
N ASP A 81 -18.75 3.43 -2.75
CA ASP A 81 -19.18 2.94 -1.43
C ASP A 81 -18.16 1.98 -0.82
N ASP A 82 -17.51 1.12 -1.63
CA ASP A 82 -16.43 0.26 -1.17
C ASP A 82 -15.23 1.09 -0.67
N PHE A 83 -14.86 2.15 -1.39
CA PHE A 83 -13.82 3.07 -0.94
C PHE A 83 -14.21 3.80 0.35
N GLY A 84 -15.46 4.25 0.47
CA GLY A 84 -15.96 4.89 1.68
C GLY A 84 -15.84 3.99 2.91
N ARG A 85 -16.23 2.71 2.78
CA ARG A 85 -16.09 1.71 3.84
C ARG A 85 -14.62 1.47 4.21
N LEU A 86 -13.77 1.23 3.23
CA LEU A 86 -12.35 0.95 3.46
C LEU A 86 -11.61 2.13 4.11
N LEU A 87 -11.92 3.37 3.72
CA LEU A 87 -11.33 4.55 4.34
C LEU A 87 -11.84 4.77 5.77
N ALA A 88 -13.09 4.40 6.08
CA ALA A 88 -13.60 4.42 7.44
C ALA A 88 -12.85 3.41 8.33
N GLU A 89 -12.66 2.17 7.86
CA GLU A 89 -11.90 1.14 8.57
C GLU A 89 -10.44 1.58 8.82
N VAL A 90 -9.80 2.20 7.82
CA VAL A 90 -8.44 2.75 7.96
C VAL A 90 -8.38 3.85 9.02
N ARG A 91 -9.38 4.74 9.07
CA ARG A 91 -9.45 5.81 10.07
C ARG A 91 -9.56 5.22 11.48
N GLU A 92 -10.47 4.27 11.67
CA GLU A 92 -10.64 3.58 12.96
C GLU A 92 -9.36 2.87 13.38
N ALA A 93 -8.70 2.18 12.45
CA ALA A 93 -7.42 1.53 12.73
C ALA A 93 -6.36 2.55 13.16
N ALA A 94 -6.24 3.70 12.49
CA ALA A 94 -5.27 4.74 12.81
C ALA A 94 -5.50 5.40 14.19
N GLU A 95 -6.73 5.37 14.71
CA GLU A 95 -7.07 5.86 16.05
C GLU A 95 -6.70 4.87 17.15
N GLN A 96 -6.51 3.59 16.81
CA GLN A 96 -6.14 2.52 17.74
C GLN A 96 -4.61 2.30 17.85
N VAL A 97 -3.80 3.05 17.09
CA VAL A 97 -2.31 3.00 17.09
C VAL A 97 -1.65 4.20 17.78
#